data_AF-A0A2V6K344-F1
#
_entry.id   AF-A0A2V6K344-F1
#
_cell.length_a   1.000
_cell.length_b   1.000
_cell.length_c   1.000
_cell.angle_alpha   90.00
_cell.angle_beta   90.00
_cell.angle_gamma   90.00
#
_symmetry.space_group_name_H-M   'P 1'
#
loop_
_entity.id
_entity.type
_entity.pdbx_description
1 polymer ?
#
loop_
_entity_poly.entity_id
_entity_poly.type
_entity_poly.pdbx_seq_one_letter_code
_entity_poly.pdbx_strand_id
1 'polypeptide(L)'
;MIDGKLDDEVWKQAAVLKDFYQTRPGDNITPSKPTEAMMGYDSKTLYLAFHCYDEPDKVRATVAKRDEVFGDDNVRLFLDTFNDHRRAYVLGWNALGIQQDGIMTEGSGTDFSVDIVMESKGMITSDGWT
;
A
#
# COMPACT_ATOMS: atom_id res chain seq x y z
N MET A 1 12.50 -13.08 0.11
CA MET A 1 12.72 -12.32 -1.15
C MET A 1 11.43 -11.58 -1.39
N ILE A 2 11.44 -10.33 -1.87
CA ILE A 2 10.18 -9.65 -2.20
C ILE A 2 9.78 -10.04 -3.62
N ASP A 3 8.82 -10.94 -3.77
CA ASP A 3 8.39 -11.47 -5.08
C ASP A 3 6.89 -11.28 -5.37
N GLY A 4 6.15 -10.65 -4.44
CA GLY A 4 4.72 -10.35 -4.57
C GLY A 4 3.80 -11.48 -4.06
N LYS A 5 4.36 -12.60 -3.59
CA LYS A 5 3.57 -13.69 -2.99
C LYS A 5 3.51 -13.57 -1.48
N LEU A 6 2.39 -14.01 -0.92
CA LEU A 6 2.12 -14.02 0.52
C LEU A 6 2.25 -15.43 1.14
N ASP A 7 3.08 -16.28 0.54
CA ASP A 7 3.29 -17.67 0.97
C ASP A 7 4.46 -17.85 1.96
N ASP A 8 5.26 -16.80 2.18
CA ASP A 8 6.32 -16.80 3.19
C ASP A 8 5.76 -16.93 4.63
N GLU A 9 6.40 -17.78 5.45
CA GLU A 9 5.96 -18.08 6.83
C GLU A 9 5.88 -16.84 7.75
N VAL A 10 6.66 -15.79 7.46
CA VAL A 10 6.66 -14.54 8.24
C VAL A 10 5.27 -13.89 8.27
N TRP A 11 4.49 -14.02 7.20
CA TRP A 11 3.16 -13.42 7.10
C TRP A 11 2.14 -14.08 8.03
N LYS A 12 2.36 -15.35 8.41
CA LYS A 12 1.51 -16.04 9.38
C LYS A 12 1.65 -15.49 10.80
N GLN A 13 2.73 -14.78 11.07
CA GLN A 13 3.02 -14.17 12.38
C GLN A 13 2.88 -12.63 12.35
N ALA A 14 2.60 -12.06 11.18
CA ALA A 14 2.46 -10.62 11.02
C ALA A 14 1.20 -10.10 11.71
N ALA A 15 1.21 -8.81 12.04
CA ALA A 15 -0.01 -8.11 12.41
C ALA A 15 -0.89 -8.00 11.15
N VAL A 16 -2.15 -8.41 11.24
CA VAL A 16 -3.09 -8.37 10.10
C VAL A 16 -4.24 -7.43 10.42
N LEU A 17 -4.40 -6.42 9.56
CA LEU A 17 -5.49 -5.45 9.62
C LEU A 17 -6.49 -5.78 8.53
N LYS A 18 -7.77 -5.95 8.91
CA LYS A 18 -8.86 -6.28 7.98
C LYS A 18 -10.04 -5.31 8.08
N ASP A 19 -10.12 -4.56 9.18
CA ASP A 19 -11.25 -3.69 9.52
C ASP A 19 -11.13 -2.31 8.86
N PHE A 20 -10.98 -2.30 7.54
CA PHE A 20 -10.99 -1.07 6.74
C PHE A 20 -12.41 -0.59 6.49
N TYR A 21 -12.55 0.72 6.22
CA TYR A 21 -13.81 1.36 5.89
C TYR A 21 -13.74 2.00 4.51
N GLN A 22 -14.81 1.86 3.74
CA GLN A 22 -14.98 2.62 2.51
C GLN A 22 -15.48 4.02 2.84
N THR A 23 -14.63 5.01 2.56
CA THR A 23 -14.93 6.44 2.78
C THR A 23 -15.39 7.15 1.51
N ARG A 24 -15.26 6.50 0.33
CA ARG A 24 -15.82 6.92 -0.96
C ARG A 24 -16.07 5.69 -1.84
N PRO A 25 -17.17 5.62 -2.63
CA PRO A 25 -18.29 6.58 -2.64
C PRO A 25 -19.25 6.43 -1.44
N GLY A 26 -19.12 5.36 -0.64
CA GLY A 26 -19.84 5.22 0.63
C GLY A 26 -19.30 6.14 1.72
N ASP A 27 -19.96 6.20 2.87
CA ASP A 27 -19.54 7.00 4.04
C ASP A 27 -19.33 6.09 5.25
N ASN A 28 -18.06 5.71 5.49
CA ASN A 28 -17.63 4.84 6.59
C ASN A 28 -18.41 3.51 6.69
N ILE A 29 -18.66 2.89 5.53
CA ILE A 29 -19.34 1.59 5.42
C ILE A 29 -18.34 0.45 5.17
N THR A 30 -18.81 -0.79 5.27
CA THR A 30 -18.04 -1.98 4.88
C THR A 30 -17.54 -1.84 3.43
N PRO A 31 -16.26 -2.13 3.15
CA PRO A 31 -15.71 -2.08 1.80
C PRO A 31 -16.41 -3.04 0.85
N SER A 32 -16.75 -2.54 -0.34
CA SER A 32 -17.22 -3.40 -1.45
C SER A 32 -16.12 -4.31 -1.98
N LYS A 33 -14.86 -3.93 -1.76
CA LYS A 33 -13.63 -4.62 -2.12
C LYS A 33 -12.73 -4.67 -0.88
N PRO A 34 -12.80 -5.73 -0.08
CA PRO A 34 -12.01 -5.82 1.15
C PRO A 34 -10.51 -5.80 0.88
N THR A 35 -9.73 -5.42 1.87
CA THR A 35 -8.26 -5.48 1.81
C THR A 35 -7.74 -6.01 3.12
N GLU A 36 -6.73 -6.88 3.05
CA GLU A 36 -5.93 -7.27 4.21
C GLU A 36 -4.58 -6.57 4.12
N ALA A 37 -4.18 -5.88 5.17
CA ALA A 37 -2.83 -5.33 5.28
C ALA A 37 -2.07 -6.10 6.34
N MET A 38 -0.87 -6.55 6.00
CA MET A 38 0.02 -7.31 6.86
C MET A 38 1.26 -6.48 7.15
N MET A 39 1.66 -6.43 8.41
CA MET A 39 2.80 -5.65 8.85
C MET A 39 3.70 -6.46 9.79
N GLY A 40 5.00 -6.38 9.53
CA GLY A 40 6.05 -6.88 10.39
C GLY A 40 7.25 -5.93 10.36
N TYR A 41 8.19 -6.05 11.27
CA TYR A 41 9.41 -5.25 11.24
C TYR A 41 10.57 -5.98 11.92
N ASP A 42 11.77 -5.56 11.59
CA ASP A 42 12.98 -5.88 12.35
C ASP A 42 13.73 -4.60 12.74
N SER A 43 14.97 -4.72 13.22
CA SER A 43 15.80 -3.58 13.64
C SER A 43 16.10 -2.54 12.55
N LYS A 44 15.86 -2.85 11.28
CA LYS A 44 16.25 -2.04 10.11
C LYS A 44 15.12 -1.83 9.10
N THR A 45 14.18 -2.76 9.03
CA THR A 45 13.20 -2.81 7.94
C THR A 45 11.78 -2.91 8.47
N LEU A 46 10.89 -2.09 7.91
CA LEU A 46 9.45 -2.28 8.00
C LEU A 46 8.99 -3.11 6.79
N TYR A 47 8.33 -4.23 7.06
CA TYR A 47 7.76 -5.13 6.06
C TYR A 47 6.27 -4.90 5.95
N LEU A 48 5.79 -4.74 4.71
CA LEU A 48 4.40 -4.50 4.39
C LEU A 48 3.96 -5.49 3.31
N ALA A 49 2.76 -6.00 3.46
CA ALA A 49 2.06 -6.75 2.43
C ALA A 49 0.61 -6.32 2.40
N PHE A 50 0.01 -6.38 1.21
CA PHE A 50 -1.40 -6.09 1.02
C PHE A 50 -2.00 -7.22 0.20
N HIS A 51 -3.22 -7.63 0.52
CA HIS A 51 -4.04 -8.44 -0.36
C HIS A 51 -5.33 -7.66 -0.59
N CYS A 52 -5.48 -7.13 -1.79
CA CYS A 52 -6.63 -6.34 -2.20
C CYS A 52 -7.55 -7.21 -3.03
N TYR A 53 -8.75 -7.52 -2.51
CA TYR A 53 -9.71 -8.35 -3.21
C TYR A 53 -10.43 -7.57 -4.30
N ASP A 54 -10.38 -8.08 -5.53
CA ASP A 54 -11.07 -7.50 -6.67
C ASP A 54 -11.37 -8.54 -7.76
N GLU A 55 -12.11 -8.16 -8.80
CA GLU A 55 -12.18 -8.94 -10.03
C GLU A 55 -10.85 -8.77 -10.80
N PRO A 56 -10.06 -9.83 -11.01
CA PRO A 56 -8.70 -9.71 -11.58
C PRO A 56 -8.65 -9.06 -12.96
N ASP A 57 -9.70 -9.23 -13.77
CA ASP A 57 -9.82 -8.67 -15.10
C ASP A 57 -10.18 -7.17 -15.11
N LYS A 58 -10.53 -6.61 -13.95
CA LYS A 58 -10.83 -5.19 -13.77
C LYS A 58 -9.74 -4.41 -13.07
N VAL A 59 -8.76 -5.09 -12.45
CA VAL A 59 -7.64 -4.41 -11.79
C VAL A 59 -6.87 -3.61 -12.82
N ARG A 60 -6.86 -2.29 -12.63
CA ARG A 60 -6.14 -1.35 -13.46
C ARG A 60 -4.72 -1.22 -12.94
N ALA A 61 -3.75 -1.69 -13.71
CA ALA A 61 -2.34 -1.51 -13.37
C ALA A 61 -1.46 -1.39 -14.60
N THR A 62 -0.49 -0.47 -14.53
CA THR A 62 0.46 -0.20 -15.60
C THR A 62 1.90 -0.30 -15.09
N VAL A 63 2.83 -0.70 -15.96
CA VAL A 63 4.27 -0.56 -15.71
C VAL A 63 4.66 0.88 -16.06
N ALA A 64 4.33 1.81 -15.18
CA ALA A 64 4.63 3.22 -15.31
C ALA A 64 6.02 3.56 -14.74
N LYS A 65 6.44 4.81 -14.92
CA LYS A 65 7.53 5.36 -14.11
C LYS A 65 7.07 5.47 -12.65
N ARG A 66 8.04 5.50 -11.73
CA ARG A 66 7.79 5.87 -10.34
C ARG A 66 6.96 7.16 -10.28
N ASP A 67 6.02 7.23 -9.34
CA ASP A 67 5.14 8.37 -9.08
C ASP A 67 4.07 8.67 -10.16
N GLU A 68 4.05 7.92 -11.27
CA GLU A 68 3.06 8.06 -12.35
C GLU A 68 1.90 7.03 -12.23
N VAL A 69 1.58 6.57 -11.02
CA VAL A 69 0.62 5.47 -10.78
C VAL A 69 -0.70 5.86 -10.09
N PHE A 70 -0.94 7.16 -9.83
CA PHE A 70 -2.15 7.64 -9.13
C PHE A 70 -3.48 7.23 -9.78
N GLY A 71 -3.49 7.00 -11.09
CA GLY A 71 -4.70 6.65 -11.84
C GLY A 71 -5.04 5.16 -11.84
N ASP A 72 -4.15 4.32 -11.31
CA ASP A 72 -4.31 2.87 -11.23
C ASP A 72 -4.87 2.45 -9.87
N ASP A 73 -5.27 1.19 -9.74
CA ASP A 73 -5.56 0.62 -8.42
C ASP A 73 -4.29 0.58 -7.59
N ASN A 74 -4.36 1.13 -6.38
CA ASN A 74 -3.20 1.34 -5.52
C ASN A 74 -3.53 1.28 -4.03
N VAL A 75 -2.52 0.95 -3.24
CA VAL A 75 -2.52 1.04 -1.78
C VAL A 75 -1.55 2.12 -1.34
N ARG A 76 -1.84 2.78 -0.22
CA ARG A 76 -0.97 3.79 0.38
C ARG A 76 -0.91 3.65 1.89
N LEU A 77 0.30 3.79 2.42
CA LEU A 77 0.59 3.93 3.83
C LEU A 77 0.99 5.36 4.13
N PHE A 78 0.36 5.95 5.15
CA PHE A 78 0.78 7.20 5.75
C PHE A 78 1.41 6.88 7.10
N LEU A 79 2.73 7.08 7.22
CA LEU A 79 3.51 6.71 8.40
C LEU A 79 4.11 7.95 9.05
N ASP A 80 3.57 8.31 10.22
CA ASP A 80 4.17 9.29 11.12
C ASP A 80 5.08 8.55 12.11
N THR A 81 6.40 8.68 11.91
CA THR A 81 7.40 8.02 12.75
C THR A 81 7.65 8.72 14.08
N PHE A 82 7.16 9.95 14.26
CA PHE A 82 7.32 10.73 15.48
C PHE A 82 6.02 10.84 16.29
N ASN A 83 4.89 10.43 15.70
CA ASN A 83 3.55 10.54 16.26
C ASN A 83 3.26 11.96 16.78
N ASP A 84 3.69 12.96 16.01
CA ASP A 84 3.48 14.37 16.30
C ASP A 84 2.30 14.97 15.51
N HIS A 85 1.74 14.19 14.57
CA HIS A 85 0.65 14.55 13.67
C HIS A 85 0.97 15.71 12.71
N ARG A 86 2.25 16.05 12.54
CA ARG A 86 2.68 17.18 11.69
C ARG A 86 3.24 16.71 10.36
N ARG A 87 3.86 15.54 10.33
CA ARG A 87 4.47 14.97 9.12
C ARG A 87 4.26 13.47 9.03
N ALA A 88 4.06 12.98 7.81
CA ALA A 88 4.01 11.55 7.54
C ALA A 88 4.73 11.24 6.22
N TYR A 89 5.45 10.12 6.20
CA TYR A 89 5.85 9.49 4.95
C TYR A 89 4.61 8.96 4.26
N VAL A 90 4.50 9.20 2.96
CA VAL A 90 3.50 8.61 2.08
C VAL A 90 4.23 7.57 1.26
N LEU A 91 3.85 6.31 1.41
CA LEU A 91 4.40 5.21 0.63
C LEU A 91 3.25 4.56 -0.13
N GLY A 92 3.39 4.33 -1.43
CA GLY A 92 2.33 3.80 -2.26
C GLY A 92 2.83 2.83 -3.31
N TRP A 93 1.95 1.91 -3.68
CA TRP A 93 2.22 0.89 -4.69
C TRP A 93 0.97 0.62 -5.52
N ASN A 94 1.12 0.47 -6.83
CA ASN A 94 0.06 -0.11 -7.66
C ASN A 94 0.13 -1.64 -7.65
N ALA A 95 -0.83 -2.30 -8.31
CA ALA A 95 -0.93 -3.76 -8.33
C ALA A 95 0.23 -4.51 -9.02
N LEU A 96 1.17 -3.80 -9.67
CA LEU A 96 2.41 -4.38 -10.21
C LEU A 96 3.64 -4.05 -9.35
N GLY A 97 3.42 -3.43 -8.19
CA GLY A 97 4.46 -3.01 -7.26
C GLY A 97 5.23 -1.77 -7.70
N ILE A 98 4.73 -0.99 -8.67
CA ILE A 98 5.35 0.28 -9.05
C ILE A 98 5.13 1.29 -7.92
N GLN A 99 6.22 1.91 -7.51
CA GLN A 99 6.33 2.69 -6.30
C GLN A 99 5.88 4.14 -6.52
N GLN A 100 5.36 4.73 -5.46
CA GLN A 100 5.12 6.14 -5.31
C GLN A 100 5.49 6.55 -3.89
N ASP A 101 6.06 7.74 -3.72
CA ASP A 101 6.34 8.23 -2.38
C ASP A 101 6.28 9.74 -2.21
N GLY A 102 6.19 10.17 -0.96
CA GLY A 102 6.14 11.58 -0.62
C GLY A 102 6.28 11.86 0.87
N ILE A 103 6.35 13.14 1.21
CA ILE A 103 6.25 13.63 2.59
C ILE A 103 5.03 14.54 2.68
N MET A 104 4.03 14.10 3.44
CA MET A 104 2.89 14.94 3.78
C MET A 104 3.26 15.83 4.97
N THR A 105 3.02 17.13 4.84
CA THR A 105 3.15 18.10 5.94
C THR A 105 1.83 18.81 6.17
N GLU A 106 1.42 18.90 7.44
CA GLU A 106 0.21 19.62 7.84
C GLU A 106 0.20 21.04 7.25
N GLY A 107 -0.92 21.41 6.61
CA GLY A 107 -1.12 22.74 6.01
C GLY A 107 -0.30 23.03 4.73
N SER A 108 0.63 22.15 4.32
CA SER A 108 1.52 22.38 3.16
C SER A 108 1.30 21.41 2.00
N GLY A 109 0.51 20.34 2.21
CA GLY A 109 0.28 19.29 1.21
C GLY A 109 1.35 18.22 1.21
N THR A 110 1.43 17.45 0.13
CA THR A 110 2.40 16.36 -0.03
C THR A 110 3.49 16.76 -1.02
N ASP A 111 4.75 16.66 -0.58
CA ASP A 111 5.94 16.77 -1.41
C ASP A 111 6.27 15.40 -2.00
N PHE A 112 6.10 15.24 -3.31
CA PHE A 112 6.39 14.00 -4.06
C PHE A 112 7.77 14.03 -4.74
N SER A 113 8.66 14.97 -4.37
CA SER A 113 10.00 15.07 -4.98
C SER A 113 11.06 14.22 -4.28
N VAL A 114 10.69 13.54 -3.19
CA VAL A 114 11.55 12.62 -2.45
C VAL A 114 11.65 11.28 -3.18
N ASP A 115 12.72 10.53 -2.87
CA ASP A 115 12.97 9.18 -3.37
C ASP A 115 13.25 8.25 -2.18
N ILE A 116 12.20 7.82 -1.47
CA ILE A 116 12.34 6.91 -0.33
C ILE A 116 12.82 5.54 -0.79
N VAL A 117 13.80 4.98 -0.09
CA VAL A 117 14.36 3.65 -0.36
C VAL A 117 13.35 2.56 0.01
N MET A 118 12.93 1.79 -0.98
CA MET A 118 11.99 0.68 -0.81
C MET A 118 12.19 -0.39 -1.90
N GLU A 119 11.93 -1.64 -1.55
CA GLU A 119 11.86 -2.78 -2.48
C GLU A 119 10.41 -3.26 -2.53
N SER A 120 9.85 -3.47 -3.72
CA SER A 120 8.47 -3.92 -3.88
C SER A 120 8.30 -4.82 -5.10
N LYS A 121 7.33 -5.72 -4.97
CA LYS A 121 6.75 -6.50 -6.05
C LYS A 121 5.27 -6.62 -5.78
N GLY A 122 4.48 -6.47 -6.84
CA GLY A 122 3.05 -6.75 -6.82
C GLY A 122 2.69 -7.66 -7.98
N MET A 123 1.57 -8.36 -7.82
CA MET A 123 1.03 -9.23 -8.85
C MET A 123 -0.49 -9.30 -8.81
N ILE A 124 -1.09 -9.45 -9.98
CA ILE A 124 -2.51 -9.81 -10.09
C ILE A 124 -2.67 -11.29 -9.70
N THR A 125 -3.59 -11.56 -8.79
CA THR A 125 -3.94 -12.90 -8.32
C THR A 125 -5.26 -13.35 -8.93
N SER A 126 -5.71 -14.58 -8.62
CA SER A 126 -7.01 -15.08 -9.08
C SER A 126 -8.22 -14.42 -8.41
N ASP A 127 -8.00 -13.65 -7.34
CA ASP A 127 -9.03 -13.05 -6.48
C ASP A 127 -8.78 -11.56 -6.19
N GLY A 128 -7.86 -10.93 -6.93
CA GLY A 128 -7.51 -9.53 -6.77
C GLY A 128 -6.04 -9.29 -7.10
N TRP A 129 -5.31 -8.71 -6.15
CA TRP A 129 -3.88 -8.44 -6.29
C TRP A 129 -3.16 -8.33 -4.94
N THR A 130 -1.85 -8.51 -4.99
CA THR A 130 -0.92 -8.41 -3.86
C THR A 130 0.26 -7.50 -4.19
#